data_AF-A0A2T7P0R5-F1
#
_entry.id   AF-A0A2T7P0R5-F1
#
_cell.length_a   1.000
_cell.length_b   1.000
_cell.length_c   1.000
_cell.angle_alpha   90.00
_cell.angle_beta   90.00
_cell.angle_gamma   90.00
#
_symmetry.space_group_name_H-M   'P 1'
#
loop_
_entity.id
_entity.type
_entity.pdbx_description
1 polymer ?
#
loop_
_entity_poly.entity_id
_entity_poly.type
_entity_poly.pdbx_seq_one_letter_code
_entity_poly.pdbx_strand_id
1 'polypeptide(L)'
;MILLNDPEDPPIYFSRRWVSSTTPDLAFATDDLSKKTTRGVQNQLGGSDHRPVKLAINLQYRPQDSKTFPRWNYKKANWDTFVSLSDQYTKGIRVADQKHQPCIDAFNKAIFKAASETIPRGARKNYSHIDRKLQELEDEVSQDQGKPHHRKQHSTERIKRQIQKSLQRSCKKELERKDRGTEQRRKQVMEAGKGDE
;
A
#
# COMPACT_ATOMS: atom_id res chain seq x y z
N MET A 1 -2.69 1.62 -1.36
CA MET A 1 -1.38 1.32 -1.97
C MET A 1 -0.80 0.13 -1.22
N ILE A 2 -0.38 -0.93 -1.92
CA ILE A 2 0.00 -2.24 -1.38
C ILE A 2 1.43 -2.56 -1.82
N LEU A 3 2.25 -3.08 -0.89
CA LEU A 3 3.61 -3.56 -1.17
C LEU A 3 3.54 -4.96 -1.79
N LEU A 4 4.22 -5.16 -2.92
CA LEU A 4 4.26 -6.44 -3.66
C LEU A 4 5.46 -7.34 -3.30
N ASN A 5 6.36 -6.87 -2.43
CA ASN A 5 7.52 -7.64 -2.02
C ASN A 5 7.11 -8.83 -1.15
N ASP A 6 7.66 -10.00 -1.45
CA ASP A 6 7.51 -11.21 -0.64
C ASP A 6 8.70 -11.32 0.34
N PRO A 7 8.49 -11.60 1.63
CA PRO A 7 9.59 -11.86 2.56
C PRO A 7 10.47 -13.05 2.17
N GLU A 8 9.93 -14.01 1.39
CA GLU A 8 10.67 -15.20 0.93
C GLU A 8 11.50 -14.93 -0.34
N ASP A 9 11.39 -13.73 -0.92
CA ASP A 9 12.18 -13.37 -2.10
C ASP A 9 13.68 -13.32 -1.79
N PRO A 10 14.55 -13.79 -2.70
CA PRO A 10 15.99 -13.65 -2.52
C PRO A 10 16.40 -12.18 -2.53
N PRO A 11 17.48 -11.81 -1.81
CA PRO A 11 17.93 -10.43 -1.76
C PRO A 11 18.34 -9.94 -3.14
N ILE A 12 17.87 -8.75 -3.48
CA ILE A 12 18.00 -8.15 -4.81
C ILE A 12 19.26 -7.31 -4.95
N TYR A 13 19.93 -6.95 -3.86
CA TYR A 13 21.18 -6.20 -3.89
C TYR A 13 22.26 -6.95 -3.11
N PHE A 14 23.49 -6.97 -3.64
CA PHE A 14 24.67 -7.47 -2.95
C PHE A 14 25.78 -6.42 -2.92
N SER A 15 26.05 -5.87 -1.75
CA SER A 15 27.18 -4.95 -1.57
C SER A 15 28.50 -5.72 -1.56
N ARG A 16 29.32 -5.54 -2.59
CA ARG A 16 30.67 -6.12 -2.63
C ARG A 16 31.60 -5.53 -1.57
N ARG A 17 31.39 -4.27 -1.21
CA ARG A 17 32.21 -3.55 -0.23
C ARG A 17 31.99 -4.05 1.19
N TRP A 18 30.74 -4.36 1.52
CA TRP A 18 30.33 -4.78 2.85
C TRP A 18 30.04 -6.28 2.95
N VAL A 19 30.11 -7.00 1.82
CA VAL A 19 29.81 -8.44 1.70
C VAL A 19 28.45 -8.77 2.33
N SER A 20 27.46 -7.92 2.05
CA SER A 20 26.13 -7.99 2.65
C SER A 20 25.04 -7.86 1.60
N SER A 21 23.92 -8.55 1.79
CA SER A 21 22.77 -8.54 0.90
C SER A 21 21.60 -7.77 1.50
N THR A 22 20.91 -6.96 0.68
CA THR A 22 19.70 -6.21 1.09
C THR A 22 18.66 -6.18 -0.03
N THR A 23 17.46 -5.67 0.28
CA THR A 23 16.33 -5.56 -0.65
C THR A 23 15.81 -4.12 -0.76
N PRO A 24 16.59 -3.19 -1.35
CA PRO A 24 16.18 -1.78 -1.43
C PRO A 24 15.11 -1.49 -2.49
N ASP A 25 15.01 -2.29 -3.55
CA ASP A 25 14.05 -2.08 -4.64
C ASP A 25 12.67 -2.64 -4.26
N LEU A 26 11.72 -1.71 -4.09
CA LEU A 26 10.36 -1.98 -3.68
C LEU A 26 9.39 -1.82 -4.85
N ALA A 27 8.41 -2.71 -4.92
CA ALA A 27 7.32 -2.61 -5.89
C ALA A 27 6.01 -2.34 -5.14
N PHE A 28 5.30 -1.29 -5.55
CA PHE A 28 3.99 -0.94 -5.00
C PHE A 28 2.94 -0.97 -6.10
N ALA A 29 1.72 -1.36 -5.73
CA ALA A 29 0.56 -1.31 -6.61
C ALA A 29 -0.68 -0.78 -5.88
N THR A 30 -1.64 -0.30 -6.66
CA THR A 30 -3.01 -0.07 -6.19
C THR A 30 -3.70 -1.42 -5.90
N ASP A 31 -4.78 -1.43 -5.11
CA ASP A 31 -5.44 -2.66 -4.67
C ASP A 31 -5.91 -3.52 -5.86
N ASP A 32 -6.47 -2.89 -6.88
CA ASP A 32 -6.93 -3.51 -8.12
C ASP A 32 -5.81 -4.17 -8.93
N LEU A 33 -4.63 -3.55 -8.97
CA LEU A 33 -3.48 -4.03 -9.73
C LEU A 33 -2.68 -5.07 -8.95
N SER A 34 -2.62 -4.95 -7.63
CA SER A 34 -1.90 -5.88 -6.75
C SER A 34 -2.38 -7.32 -6.91
N LYS A 35 -3.70 -7.51 -7.03
CA LYS A 35 -4.35 -8.82 -7.21
C LYS A 35 -4.04 -9.45 -8.57
N LYS A 36 -3.61 -8.65 -9.53
CA LYS A 36 -3.32 -9.07 -10.92
C LYS A 36 -1.83 -9.21 -11.18
N THR A 37 -0.98 -8.71 -10.28
CA THR A 37 0.46 -8.59 -10.52
C THR A 37 1.21 -9.62 -9.72
N THR A 38 2.10 -10.34 -10.39
CA THR A 38 3.06 -11.23 -9.76
C THR A 38 4.44 -10.58 -9.79
N ARG A 39 5.16 -10.67 -8.68
CA ARG A 39 6.55 -10.22 -8.55
C ARG A 39 7.45 -11.44 -8.57
N GLY A 40 8.59 -11.35 -9.24
CA GLY A 40 9.62 -12.38 -9.19
C GLY A 40 11.02 -11.80 -9.32
N VAL A 41 11.90 -12.15 -8.39
CA VAL A 41 13.32 -11.79 -8.46
C VAL A 41 14.04 -12.72 -9.42
N GLN A 42 14.77 -12.16 -10.39
CA GLN A 42 15.54 -12.92 -11.36
C GLN A 42 16.97 -13.19 -10.86
N ASN A 43 17.69 -14.06 -11.56
CA ASN A 43 19.10 -14.30 -11.27
C ASN A 43 19.93 -13.05 -11.54
N GLN A 44 21.01 -12.89 -10.76
CA GLN A 44 21.94 -11.79 -10.92
C GLN A 44 22.60 -11.85 -12.29
N LEU A 45 22.53 -10.74 -13.03
CA LEU A 45 23.19 -10.62 -14.31
C LEU A 45 24.68 -10.35 -14.09
N GLY A 46 25.55 -11.00 -14.85
CA GLY A 46 27.00 -10.83 -14.77
C GLY A 46 27.39 -9.38 -15.05
N GLY A 47 27.70 -8.61 -14.01
CA GLY A 47 28.14 -7.21 -14.11
C GLY A 47 27.39 -6.23 -13.22
N SER A 48 26.18 -6.57 -12.74
CA SER A 48 25.45 -5.75 -11.76
C SER A 48 25.58 -6.35 -10.36
N ASP A 49 25.56 -5.51 -9.34
CA ASP A 49 25.34 -5.86 -7.94
C ASP A 49 23.85 -5.99 -7.59
N HIS A 50 22.95 -5.60 -8.51
CA HIS A 50 21.51 -5.78 -8.40
C HIS A 50 20.99 -6.97 -9.21
N ARG A 51 19.98 -7.65 -8.66
CA ARG A 51 19.14 -8.64 -9.35
C ARG A 51 17.93 -7.94 -9.95
N PRO A 52 17.57 -8.22 -11.21
CA PRO A 52 16.36 -7.67 -11.80
C PRO A 52 15.10 -8.14 -11.06
N VAL A 53 14.16 -7.22 -10.84
CA VAL A 53 12.81 -7.54 -10.35
C VAL A 53 11.84 -7.52 -11.52
N LYS A 54 11.15 -8.63 -11.76
CA LYS A 54 10.14 -8.76 -12.82
C LYS A 54 8.75 -8.63 -12.23
N LEU A 55 7.96 -7.70 -12.75
CA LEU A 55 6.53 -7.59 -12.47
C LEU A 55 5.75 -8.09 -13.69
N ALA A 56 4.87 -9.06 -13.50
CA ALA A 56 4.03 -9.60 -14.56
C ALA A 56 2.56 -9.41 -14.19
N ILE A 57 1.85 -8.64 -15.02
CA ILE A 57 0.43 -8.34 -14.85
C ILE A 57 -0.38 -9.36 -15.66
N ASN A 58 -1.29 -10.06 -14.99
CA ASN A 58 -2.23 -10.96 -15.62
C ASN A 58 -3.43 -10.17 -16.19
N LEU A 59 -3.43 -9.95 -17.51
CA LEU A 59 -4.50 -9.26 -18.22
C LEU A 59 -5.80 -10.08 -18.32
N GLN A 60 -5.72 -11.41 -18.13
CA GLN A 60 -6.88 -12.30 -18.13
C GLN A 60 -7.44 -12.51 -16.72
N TYR A 61 -6.97 -11.76 -15.73
CA TYR A 61 -7.44 -11.88 -14.36
C TYR A 61 -8.94 -11.63 -14.28
N ARG A 62 -9.68 -12.67 -13.89
CA ARG A 62 -11.07 -12.56 -13.47
C ARG A 62 -11.08 -12.55 -11.94
N PRO A 63 -11.65 -11.51 -11.31
CA PRO A 63 -11.86 -11.54 -9.87
C PRO A 63 -12.59 -12.83 -9.52
N GLN A 64 -12.01 -13.66 -8.66
CA GLN A 64 -12.81 -14.75 -8.10
C GLN A 64 -13.86 -14.11 -7.20
N ASP A 65 -15.12 -14.48 -7.40
CA ASP A 65 -16.18 -14.14 -6.46
C ASP A 65 -15.72 -14.56 -5.07
N SER A 66 -15.63 -13.60 -4.15
CA SER A 66 -15.29 -13.90 -2.77
C SER A 66 -16.26 -14.96 -2.27
N LYS A 67 -15.76 -16.13 -1.84
CA LYS A 67 -16.60 -17.16 -1.23
C LYS A 67 -17.36 -16.50 -0.09
N THR A 68 -18.66 -16.34 -0.25
CA THR A 68 -19.48 -15.72 0.78
C THR A 68 -19.65 -16.72 1.91
N PHE A 69 -18.99 -16.45 3.03
CA PHE A 69 -19.12 -17.32 4.20
C PHE A 69 -20.52 -17.18 4.80
N PRO A 70 -21.17 -18.30 5.20
CA PRO A 70 -22.45 -18.24 5.87
C PRO A 70 -22.29 -17.53 7.22
N ARG A 71 -23.06 -16.45 7.41
CA ARG A 71 -23.09 -15.66 8.65
C ARG A 71 -24.38 -15.93 9.41
N TRP A 72 -24.34 -15.73 10.72
CA TRP A 72 -25.52 -15.79 11.59
C TRP A 72 -26.48 -14.66 11.26
N ASN A 73 -27.75 -14.99 11.04
CA ASN A 73 -28.80 -14.02 10.83
C ASN A 73 -29.58 -13.76 12.13
N TYR A 74 -29.03 -12.87 12.98
CA TYR A 74 -29.63 -12.54 14.28
C TYR A 74 -31.03 -11.93 14.18
N LYS A 75 -31.40 -11.32 13.04
CA LYS A 75 -32.76 -10.79 12.81
C LYS A 75 -33.82 -11.88 12.63
N LYS A 76 -33.40 -13.10 12.25
CA LYS A 76 -34.28 -14.26 12.06
C LYS A 76 -34.09 -15.31 13.17
N ALA A 77 -33.37 -14.97 14.23
CA ALA A 77 -33.13 -15.88 15.34
C ALA A 77 -34.43 -16.10 16.13
N ASN A 78 -34.71 -17.36 16.48
CA ASN A 78 -35.71 -17.67 17.50
C ASN A 78 -35.04 -17.68 18.87
N TRP A 79 -35.07 -16.53 19.55
CA TRP A 79 -34.40 -16.34 20.83
C TRP A 79 -35.01 -17.16 21.97
N ASP A 80 -36.32 -17.36 21.98
CA ASP A 80 -37.00 -18.13 23.03
C ASP A 80 -36.56 -19.60 23.02
N THR A 81 -36.48 -20.19 21.82
CA THR A 81 -35.96 -21.55 21.65
C THR A 81 -34.45 -21.61 21.91
N PHE A 82 -33.69 -20.57 21.56
CA PHE A 82 -32.25 -20.52 21.85
C PHE A 82 -31.98 -20.59 23.35
N VAL A 83 -32.70 -19.78 24.15
CA VAL A 83 -32.59 -19.80 25.61
C VAL A 83 -32.88 -21.20 26.14
N SER A 84 -34.02 -21.79 25.75
CA SER A 84 -34.44 -23.11 26.19
C SER A 84 -33.41 -24.22 25.88
N LEU A 85 -32.86 -24.21 24.66
CA LEU A 85 -31.85 -25.19 24.23
C LEU A 85 -30.49 -24.95 24.89
N SER A 86 -30.10 -23.68 25.07
CA SER A 86 -28.84 -23.33 25.73
C SER A 86 -28.81 -23.81 27.19
N ASP A 87 -29.92 -23.62 27.92
CA ASP A 87 -30.07 -24.15 29.27
C ASP A 87 -30.07 -25.67 29.28
N GLN A 88 -30.77 -26.31 28.35
CA GLN A 88 -30.79 -27.76 28.25
C GLN A 88 -29.39 -28.36 27.99
N TYR A 89 -28.62 -27.77 27.08
CA TYR A 89 -27.30 -28.27 26.71
C TYR A 89 -26.22 -27.95 27.75
N THR A 90 -26.41 -26.94 28.58
CA THR A 90 -25.43 -26.55 29.63
C THR A 90 -25.69 -27.24 30.98
N LYS A 91 -26.90 -27.74 31.25
CA LYS A 91 -27.27 -28.46 32.49
C LYS A 91 -26.31 -29.59 32.89
N GLY A 92 -25.65 -30.24 31.92
CA GLY A 92 -24.75 -31.37 32.17
C GLY A 92 -23.30 -31.00 32.49
N ILE A 93 -22.93 -29.71 32.42
CA ILE A 93 -21.53 -29.28 32.57
C ILE A 93 -21.18 -29.17 34.05
N ARG A 94 -20.35 -30.10 34.55
CA ARG A 94 -19.87 -30.11 35.93
C ARG A 94 -18.54 -29.38 36.04
N VAL A 95 -18.56 -28.21 36.69
CA VAL A 95 -17.37 -27.35 36.88
C VAL A 95 -16.51 -27.81 38.06
N ALA A 96 -17.11 -28.50 39.04
CA ALA A 96 -16.43 -28.86 40.29
C ALA A 96 -15.34 -29.94 40.14
N ASP A 97 -15.46 -30.83 39.14
CA ASP A 97 -14.65 -32.05 39.05
C ASP A 97 -13.65 -32.04 37.87
N GLN A 98 -13.54 -30.93 37.13
CA GLN A 98 -12.79 -30.87 35.87
C GLN A 98 -11.84 -29.67 35.80
N LYS A 99 -10.76 -29.82 35.01
CA LYS A 99 -9.88 -28.70 34.64
C LYS A 99 -10.70 -27.66 33.84
N HIS A 100 -10.38 -26.38 34.02
CA HIS A 100 -11.15 -25.26 33.44
C HIS A 100 -11.32 -25.33 31.91
N GLN A 101 -10.28 -25.74 31.17
CA GLN A 101 -10.29 -25.72 29.71
C GLN A 101 -11.34 -26.68 29.10
N PRO A 102 -11.43 -27.96 29.50
CA PRO A 102 -12.52 -28.86 29.09
C PRO A 102 -13.93 -28.32 29.35
N CYS A 103 -14.16 -27.66 30.50
CA CYS A 103 -15.47 -27.10 30.82
C CYS A 103 -15.84 -25.95 29.86
N ILE A 104 -14.87 -25.07 29.57
CA ILE A 104 -15.05 -23.96 28.62
C ILE A 104 -15.35 -24.50 27.22
N ASP A 105 -14.62 -25.53 26.77
CA ASP A 105 -14.85 -26.14 25.47
C ASP A 105 -16.23 -26.81 25.38
N ALA A 106 -16.67 -27.49 26.44
CA ALA A 106 -18.00 -28.09 26.53
C ALA A 106 -19.10 -27.03 26.50
N PHE A 107 -18.91 -25.92 27.22
CA PHE A 107 -19.84 -24.79 27.22
C PHE A 107 -19.93 -24.14 25.83
N ASN A 108 -18.80 -23.82 25.21
CA ASN A 108 -18.77 -23.25 23.87
C ASN A 108 -19.47 -24.15 22.85
N LYS A 109 -19.23 -25.47 22.91
CA LYS A 109 -19.92 -26.44 22.04
C LYS A 109 -21.44 -26.44 22.28
N ALA A 110 -21.88 -26.41 23.53
CA ALA A 110 -23.30 -26.35 23.87
C ALA A 110 -23.98 -25.09 23.30
N ILE A 111 -23.35 -23.92 23.48
CA ILE A 111 -23.85 -22.65 22.96
C ILE A 111 -23.86 -22.63 21.43
N PHE A 112 -22.78 -23.09 20.77
CA PHE A 112 -22.74 -23.16 19.31
C PHE A 112 -23.77 -24.11 18.73
N LYS A 113 -24.05 -25.22 19.42
CA LYS A 113 -25.10 -26.16 19.03
C LYS A 113 -26.48 -25.51 19.11
N ALA A 114 -26.83 -24.91 20.25
CA ALA A 114 -28.09 -24.18 20.40
C ALA A 114 -28.24 -23.07 19.34
N ALA A 115 -27.17 -22.31 19.10
CA ALA A 115 -27.16 -21.27 18.08
C ALA A 115 -27.41 -21.87 16.67
N SER A 116 -26.79 -23.00 16.35
CA SER A 116 -26.91 -23.62 15.02
C SER A 116 -28.31 -24.10 14.69
N GLU A 117 -29.08 -24.47 15.71
CA GLU A 117 -30.45 -24.96 15.57
C GLU A 117 -31.48 -23.82 15.53
N THR A 118 -31.14 -22.63 16.04
CA THR A 118 -32.12 -21.54 16.28
C THR A 118 -31.82 -20.26 15.51
N ILE A 119 -30.58 -20.06 15.08
CA ILE A 119 -30.14 -18.89 14.33
C ILE A 119 -29.81 -19.34 12.90
N PRO A 120 -30.65 -19.00 11.91
CA PRO A 120 -30.38 -19.36 10.52
C PRO A 120 -29.03 -18.83 10.04
N ARG A 121 -28.26 -19.68 9.37
CA ARG A 121 -27.03 -19.28 8.70
C ARG A 121 -27.30 -19.01 7.23
N GLY A 122 -26.74 -17.92 6.70
CA GLY A 122 -26.93 -17.57 5.30
C GLY A 122 -25.80 -16.69 4.79
N ALA A 123 -25.53 -16.83 3.49
CA ALA A 123 -24.59 -15.99 2.77
C ALA A 123 -25.38 -14.91 2.01
N ARG A 124 -25.17 -13.63 2.34
CA ARG A 124 -25.66 -12.53 1.51
C ARG A 124 -24.65 -12.31 0.39
N LYS A 125 -25.09 -12.48 -0.86
CA LYS A 125 -24.24 -12.28 -2.05
C LYS A 125 -23.71 -10.84 -2.16
N ASN A 126 -24.56 -9.86 -1.87
CA ASN A 126 -24.24 -8.44 -2.00
C ASN A 126 -24.32 -7.74 -0.63
N TYR A 127 -23.54 -8.20 0.35
CA TYR A 127 -23.49 -7.54 1.66
C TYR A 127 -22.65 -6.26 1.56
N SER A 128 -23.32 -5.11 1.58
CA SER A 128 -22.66 -3.83 1.88
C SER A 128 -22.85 -3.52 3.37
N HIS A 129 -21.76 -3.17 4.05
CA HIS A 129 -21.82 -2.60 5.40
C HIS A 129 -22.17 -1.10 5.37
N ILE A 130 -22.06 -0.47 4.20
CA ILE A 130 -22.43 0.93 3.97
C ILE A 130 -23.93 0.94 3.71
N ASP A 131 -24.68 1.55 4.62
CA ASP A 131 -26.09 1.83 4.40
C ASP A 131 -26.25 2.96 3.38
N ARG A 132 -27.43 3.06 2.77
CA ARG A 132 -27.68 4.06 1.71
C ARG A 132 -27.33 5.48 2.16
N LYS A 133 -27.58 5.80 3.43
CA LYS A 133 -27.31 7.11 4.00
C LYS A 133 -25.82 7.40 4.13
N LEU A 134 -25.01 6.43 4.55
CA LEU A 134 -23.56 6.59 4.60
C LEU A 134 -22.94 6.65 3.20
N GLN A 135 -23.51 5.93 2.23
CA GLN A 135 -23.12 6.03 0.82
C GLN A 135 -23.42 7.43 0.27
N GLU A 136 -24.61 7.98 0.53
CA GLU A 136 -24.99 9.35 0.16
C GLU A 136 -24.00 10.38 0.74
N LEU A 137 -23.60 10.24 2.01
CA LEU A 137 -22.60 11.11 2.66
C LEU A 137 -21.21 11.01 2.02
N GLU A 138 -20.77 9.79 1.67
CA GLU A 138 -19.48 9.58 0.99
C GLU A 138 -19.47 10.19 -0.42
N ASP A 139 -20.59 10.03 -1.14
CA ASP A 139 -20.78 10.63 -2.46
C ASP A 139 -20.78 12.17 -2.36
N GLU A 140 -21.43 12.76 -1.34
CA GLU A 140 -21.41 14.20 -1.06
C GLU A 140 -20.00 14.73 -0.79
N VAL A 141 -19.22 14.06 0.06
CA VAL A 141 -17.82 14.43 0.34
C VAL A 141 -16.97 14.33 -0.91
N SER A 142 -17.17 13.29 -1.72
CA SER A 142 -16.43 13.09 -2.98
C SER A 142 -16.75 14.18 -4.02
N GLN A 143 -18.02 14.59 -4.11
CA GLN A 143 -18.44 15.72 -4.95
C GLN A 143 -17.84 17.04 -4.48
N ASP A 144 -17.70 17.26 -3.17
CA ASP A 144 -17.10 18.48 -2.64
C ASP A 144 -15.58 18.55 -2.85
N GLN A 145 -14.89 17.40 -2.77
CA GLN A 145 -13.46 17.31 -3.11
C GLN A 145 -13.17 17.44 -4.62
N GLY A 146 -14.13 17.10 -5.48
CA GLY A 146 -14.05 17.26 -6.93
C GLY A 146 -14.30 18.69 -7.41
N LYS A 147 -14.87 19.56 -6.57
CA LYS A 147 -15.03 20.99 -6.90
C LYS A 147 -13.65 21.63 -6.91
N PRO A 148 -13.26 22.35 -7.98
CA PRO A 148 -12.04 23.11 -7.97
C PRO A 148 -12.17 24.15 -6.85
N HIS A 149 -11.42 23.97 -5.76
CA HIS A 149 -11.15 25.08 -4.86
C HIS A 149 -10.61 26.22 -5.73
N HIS A 150 -11.41 27.27 -5.94
CA HIS A 150 -10.94 28.55 -6.46
C HIS A 150 -10.01 29.16 -5.40
N ARG A 151 -8.82 28.55 -5.25
CA ARG A 151 -7.69 29.16 -4.60
C ARG A 151 -7.34 30.35 -5.46
N LYS A 152 -7.74 31.55 -5.01
CA LYS A 152 -7.42 32.82 -5.66
C LYS A 152 -5.94 32.78 -6.05
N GLN A 153 -5.65 32.64 -7.35
CA GLN A 153 -4.28 32.59 -7.89
C GLN A 153 -3.61 33.97 -7.87
N HIS A 154 -3.87 34.77 -6.84
CA HIS A 154 -3.18 36.04 -6.63
C HIS A 154 -1.90 35.77 -5.83
N SER A 155 -0.85 35.31 -6.52
CA SER A 155 0.56 35.57 -6.16
C SER A 155 1.57 34.76 -6.99
N THR A 156 1.16 33.68 -7.67
CA THR A 156 2.10 32.76 -8.33
C THR A 156 2.81 33.40 -9.52
N GLU A 157 2.17 34.30 -10.25
CA GLU A 157 2.77 34.90 -11.46
C GLU A 157 3.85 35.92 -11.13
N ARG A 158 3.73 36.60 -9.99
CA ARG A 158 4.78 37.48 -9.47
C ARG A 158 5.99 36.67 -9.02
N ILE A 159 5.75 35.56 -8.32
CA ILE A 159 6.80 34.62 -7.86
C ILE A 159 7.52 33.98 -9.06
N LYS A 160 6.78 33.48 -10.07
CA LYS A 160 7.36 32.91 -11.30
C LYS A 160 8.25 33.92 -12.04
N ARG A 161 7.77 35.17 -12.22
CA ARG A 161 8.58 36.24 -12.83
C ARG A 161 9.85 36.55 -12.05
N GLN A 162 9.79 36.49 -10.72
CA GLN A 162 10.92 36.77 -9.84
C GLN A 162 11.97 35.64 -9.90
N ILE A 163 11.54 34.39 -9.94
CA ILE A 163 12.39 33.21 -10.15
C ILE A 163 13.06 33.26 -11.54
N GLN A 164 12.29 33.56 -12.59
CA GLN A 164 12.82 33.63 -13.95
C GLN A 164 13.88 34.74 -14.12
N LYS A 165 13.65 35.92 -13.53
CA LYS A 165 14.64 37.01 -13.51
C LYS A 165 15.90 36.63 -12.72
N SER A 166 15.76 35.88 -11.62
CA SER A 166 16.89 35.38 -10.83
C SER A 166 17.75 34.41 -11.64
N LEU A 167 17.13 33.44 -12.31
CA LEU A 167 17.81 32.45 -13.15
C LEU A 167 18.57 33.11 -14.32
N GLN A 168 17.96 34.09 -15.00
CA GLN A 168 18.61 34.83 -16.09
C GLN A 168 19.86 35.58 -15.61
N ARG A 169 19.80 36.21 -14.41
CA ARG A 169 20.95 36.90 -13.82
C ARG A 169 22.08 35.93 -13.45
N SER A 170 21.74 34.77 -12.89
CA SER A 170 22.74 33.73 -12.58
C SER A 170 23.42 33.19 -13.84
N CYS A 171 22.63 32.89 -14.88
CA CYS A 171 23.16 32.40 -16.15
C CYS A 171 24.11 33.42 -16.81
N LYS A 172 23.76 34.71 -16.78
CA LYS A 172 24.62 35.79 -17.29
C LYS A 172 25.94 35.89 -16.53
N LYS A 173 25.91 35.82 -15.19
CA LYS A 173 27.13 35.84 -14.35
C LYS A 173 28.04 34.63 -14.60
N GLU A 174 27.45 33.45 -14.83
CA GLU A 174 28.17 32.23 -15.20
C GLU A 174 28.91 32.39 -16.54
N LEU A 175 28.24 32.98 -17.55
CA LEU A 175 28.84 33.24 -18.86
C LEU A 175 30.00 34.22 -18.76
N GLU A 176 29.81 35.35 -18.07
CA GLU A 176 30.85 36.36 -17.84
C GLU A 176 32.05 35.84 -17.03
N ARG A 177 31.86 34.81 -16.19
CA ARG A 177 32.96 34.12 -15.49
C ARG A 177 33.72 33.21 -16.44
N LYS A 178 33.02 32.48 -17.31
CA LYS A 178 33.64 31.61 -18.33
C LYS A 178 34.47 32.43 -19.32
N ASP A 179 33.95 33.56 -19.79
CA ASP A 179 34.67 34.44 -20.72
C ASP A 179 35.93 35.06 -20.10
N ARG A 180 35.88 35.49 -18.83
CA ARG A 180 37.08 35.96 -18.13
C ARG A 180 38.10 34.86 -17.91
N GLY A 181 37.65 33.63 -17.62
CA GLY A 181 38.53 32.48 -17.45
C GLY A 181 39.23 32.06 -18.75
N THR A 182 38.53 32.11 -19.89
CA THR A 182 39.14 31.85 -21.21
C THR A 182 40.12 32.95 -21.62
N GLU A 183 39.83 34.21 -21.32
CA GLU A 183 40.73 35.33 -21.60
C GLU A 183 42.01 35.27 -20.74
N GLN A 184 41.90 34.92 -19.46
CA GLN A 184 43.07 34.70 -18.59
C GLN A 184 43.94 33.53 -19.07
N ARG A 185 43.33 32.41 -19.49
CA ARG A 185 44.07 31.28 -20.09
C ARG A 185 44.79 31.69 -21.37
N ARG A 186 44.18 32.48 -22.23
CA ARG A 186 44.83 33.00 -23.45
C ARG A 186 46.03 33.88 -23.13
N LYS A 187 45.95 34.74 -22.12
CA LYS A 187 47.08 35.58 -21.68
C LYS A 187 48.24 34.75 -21.11
N GLN A 188 47.96 33.73 -20.30
CA GLN A 188 49.00 32.84 -19.75
C GLN A 188 49.73 32.04 -20.84
N VAL A 189 49.03 31.56 -21.87
CA VAL A 189 49.68 30.86 -23.00
C VAL A 189 50.58 31.78 -23.81
N MET A 190 50.19 33.05 -23.99
CA MET A 190 50.99 34.04 -24.71
C MET A 190 52.24 34.49 -23.93
N GLU A 191 52.19 34.50 -22.59
CA GLU A 191 53.36 34.77 -21.74
C GLU A 191 54.31 33.56 -21.66
N ALA A 192 53.79 32.33 -21.63
CA ALA A 192 54.60 31.11 -21.62
C ALA A 192 55.37 30.87 -22.93
N GLY A 193 54.92 31.42 -24.06
CA GLY A 193 55.60 31.32 -25.35
C GLY A 193 56.74 32.33 -25.58
N LYS A 194 57.05 33.19 -24.60
CA LYS A 194 58.13 34.20 -24.69
C LYS A 194 59.41 33.84 -23.90
N GLY A 195 59.49 32.63 -23.36
CA GLY A 195 60.58 32.20 -22.46
C GLY A 195 61.68 31.34 -23.06
N ASP A 196 61.58 30.95 -24.34
CA ASP A 196 62.57 30.09 -25.00
C ASP A 196 63.21 30.83 -26.20
N GLU A 197 64.11 31.76 -25.90
CA GLU A 197 65.20 32.22 -26.79
C GLU A 197 66.49 32.38 -25.97
#